data_AF-A0AAV9S938-F1
#
_entry.id   AF-A0AAV9S938-F1
#
_cell.length_a   1.000
_cell.length_b   1.000
_cell.length_c   1.000
_cell.angle_alpha   90.00
_cell.angle_beta   90.00
_cell.angle_gamma   90.00
#
_symmetry.space_group_name_H-M   'P 1'
#
loop_
_entity.id
_entity.type
_entity.pdbx_description
1 polymer ?
#
loop_
_entity_poly.entity_id
_entity_poly.type
_entity_poly.pdbx_seq_one_letter_code
_entity_poly.pdbx_strand_id
1 'polypeptide(L)'
;MFSNRYLCLSESIGKFIALDFARRGARVILACRSESRGKAALNEIQQITGNTDIHLRIVDVSSMDSVRAFAKRILEEEKALHILVNNAAVSGLPKQMTKDGFEASFATNHLGPFLLTNLLLDLIKRSAPARIVTVSSVNHKRGKVDFSHFHGQNLVYQMDQVYNHTKLHNIICTNELARRLQGT
;
A
#
# COMPACT_ATOMS: atom_id res chain seq x y z
N MET A 1 -3.79 -19.27 -19.50
CA MET A 1 -4.60 -18.62 -18.45
C MET A 1 -3.62 -17.85 -17.57
N PHE A 2 -3.60 -16.52 -17.62
CA PHE A 2 -2.60 -15.71 -16.90
C PHE A 2 -2.91 -15.73 -15.40
N SER A 3 -2.16 -16.54 -14.62
CA SER A 3 -2.23 -16.58 -13.16
C SER A 3 -1.52 -15.36 -12.56
N ASN A 4 -1.99 -14.16 -12.90
CA ASN A 4 -1.46 -12.95 -12.32
C ASN A 4 -1.89 -12.86 -10.84
N ARG A 5 -0.95 -12.47 -9.99
CA ARG A 5 -1.11 -12.38 -8.53
C ARG A 5 -0.99 -10.92 -8.11
N TYR A 6 -1.95 -10.46 -7.33
CA TYR A 6 -2.15 -9.04 -7.03
C TYR A 6 -2.30 -8.86 -5.54
N LEU A 7 -1.74 -7.77 -5.02
CA LEU A 7 -1.86 -7.37 -3.63
C LEU A 7 -2.46 -5.95 -3.56
N CYS A 8 -3.63 -5.82 -2.93
CA CYS A 8 -4.36 -4.55 -2.85
C CYS A 8 -4.80 -4.25 -1.41
N LEU A 9 -4.59 -3.00 -0.96
CA LEU A 9 -4.99 -2.52 0.36
C LEU A 9 -6.44 -1.98 0.35
N SER A 10 -7.34 -2.56 1.14
CA SER A 10 -8.74 -2.78 0.77
C SER A 10 -9.82 -1.76 1.19
N GLU A 11 -9.52 -0.48 1.35
CA GLU A 11 -10.57 0.51 1.69
C GLU A 11 -10.97 1.38 0.50
N SER A 12 -12.27 1.63 0.36
CA SER A 12 -12.89 2.46 -0.68
C SER A 12 -12.43 2.07 -2.09
N ILE A 13 -11.55 2.87 -2.70
CA ILE A 13 -10.96 2.64 -4.01
C ILE A 13 -10.26 1.27 -4.09
N GLY A 14 -9.61 0.84 -2.99
CA GLY A 14 -8.92 -0.45 -2.92
C GLY A 14 -9.84 -1.65 -3.11
N LYS A 15 -11.11 -1.57 -2.67
CA LYS A 15 -12.10 -2.62 -2.90
C LYS A 15 -12.44 -2.74 -4.39
N PHE A 16 -12.65 -1.61 -5.08
CA PHE A 16 -12.98 -1.60 -6.50
C PHE A 16 -11.81 -2.06 -7.39
N ILE A 17 -10.58 -1.74 -6.99
CA ILE A 17 -9.38 -2.29 -7.64
C ILE A 17 -9.33 -3.81 -7.49
N ALA A 18 -9.53 -4.32 -6.27
CA ALA A 18 -9.58 -5.76 -6.01
C ALA A 18 -10.71 -6.45 -6.79
N LEU A 19 -11.88 -5.81 -6.88
CA LEU A 19 -13.01 -6.27 -7.67
C LEU A 19 -12.69 -6.39 -9.16
N ASP A 20 -12.05 -5.37 -9.75
CA ASP A 20 -11.68 -5.40 -11.17
C ASP A 20 -10.65 -6.50 -11.46
N PHE A 21 -9.64 -6.67 -10.60
CA PHE A 21 -8.70 -7.79 -10.73
C PHE A 21 -9.41 -9.13 -10.60
N ALA A 22 -10.30 -9.29 -9.60
CA ALA A 22 -11.06 -10.52 -9.41
C ALA A 22 -11.93 -10.87 -10.64
N ARG A 23 -12.60 -9.88 -11.26
CA ARG A 23 -13.36 -10.08 -12.51
C ARG A 23 -12.51 -10.60 -13.66
N ARG A 24 -11.22 -10.28 -13.68
CA ARG A 24 -10.25 -10.75 -14.68
C ARG A 24 -9.67 -12.13 -14.36
N GLY A 25 -10.15 -12.80 -13.30
CA GLY A 25 -9.67 -14.12 -12.89
C GLY A 25 -8.33 -14.09 -12.13
N ALA A 26 -7.95 -12.93 -11.60
CA ALA A 26 -6.74 -12.77 -10.82
C ALA A 26 -6.79 -13.53 -9.47
N ARG A 27 -5.62 -13.97 -9.00
CA ARG A 27 -5.43 -14.22 -7.56
C ARG A 27 -5.26 -12.90 -6.84
N VAL A 28 -6.13 -12.58 -5.89
CA VAL A 28 -6.12 -11.27 -5.21
C VAL A 28 -5.87 -11.44 -3.72
N ILE A 29 -4.83 -10.80 -3.21
CA ILE A 29 -4.56 -10.68 -1.79
C ILE A 29 -5.16 -9.36 -1.33
N LEU A 30 -6.25 -9.45 -0.60
CA LEU A 30 -6.95 -8.33 0.00
C LEU A 30 -6.29 -8.01 1.35
N ALA A 31 -5.48 -6.97 1.38
CA ALA A 31 -4.76 -6.56 2.56
C ALA A 31 -5.52 -5.46 3.32
N CYS A 32 -5.79 -5.64 4.61
CA CYS A 32 -6.57 -4.65 5.35
C CYS A 32 -6.23 -4.63 6.84
N ARG A 33 -6.54 -3.52 7.51
CA ARG A 33 -6.33 -3.39 8.96
C ARG A 33 -7.45 -4.06 9.78
N SER A 34 -8.69 -3.99 9.29
CA SER A 34 -9.89 -4.47 9.99
C SER A 34 -10.37 -5.78 9.39
N GLU A 35 -10.30 -6.87 10.15
CA GLU A 35 -10.71 -8.19 9.69
C GLU A 35 -12.20 -8.25 9.31
N SER A 36 -13.08 -7.65 10.12
CA SER A 36 -14.53 -7.63 9.85
C SER A 36 -14.86 -6.95 8.52
N ARG A 37 -14.30 -5.76 8.26
CA ARG A 37 -14.49 -5.05 6.99
C ARG A 37 -13.82 -5.78 5.83
N GLY A 38 -12.67 -6.39 6.05
CA GLY A 38 -11.99 -7.24 5.07
C GLY A 38 -12.82 -8.45 4.65
N LYS A 39 -13.43 -9.16 5.61
CA LYS A 39 -14.33 -10.30 5.34
C LYS A 39 -15.57 -9.88 4.57
N ALA A 40 -16.17 -8.74 4.94
CA ALA A 40 -17.32 -8.20 4.20
C ALA A 40 -16.96 -7.91 2.73
N ALA A 41 -15.84 -7.23 2.49
CA ALA A 41 -15.36 -6.94 1.14
C ALA A 41 -14.98 -8.21 0.35
N LEU A 42 -14.33 -9.18 0.99
CA LEU A 42 -14.01 -10.49 0.40
C LEU A 42 -15.29 -11.18 -0.10
N ASN A 43 -16.28 -11.33 0.77
CA ASN A 43 -17.54 -12.00 0.45
C ASN A 43 -18.28 -11.28 -0.69
N GLU A 44 -18.37 -9.95 -0.64
CA GLU A 44 -18.99 -9.15 -1.70
C GLU A 44 -18.29 -9.35 -3.05
N ILE A 45 -16.96 -9.31 -3.10
CA ILE A 45 -16.22 -9.49 -4.36
C ILE A 45 -16.39 -10.92 -4.89
N GLN A 46 -16.33 -11.93 -4.03
CA GLN A 46 -16.55 -13.33 -4.44
C GLN A 46 -17.96 -13.52 -5.01
N GLN A 47 -18.98 -12.95 -4.37
CA GLN A 47 -20.37 -13.01 -4.86
C GLN A 47 -20.55 -12.33 -6.23
N ILE A 48 -19.93 -11.16 -6.43
CA ILE A 48 -20.07 -10.39 -7.69
C ILE A 48 -19.31 -11.05 -8.84
N THR A 49 -18.16 -11.67 -8.57
CA THR A 49 -17.23 -12.12 -9.62
C THR A 49 -17.24 -13.62 -9.85
N GLY A 50 -17.72 -14.41 -8.89
CA GLY A 50 -17.56 -15.87 -8.88
C GLY A 50 -16.11 -16.34 -8.66
N ASN A 51 -15.15 -15.42 -8.52
CA ASN A 51 -13.74 -15.75 -8.31
C ASN A 51 -13.49 -16.01 -6.82
N THR A 52 -13.13 -17.25 -6.48
CA THR A 52 -12.85 -17.67 -5.10
C THR A 52 -11.37 -17.55 -4.71
N ASP A 53 -10.47 -17.24 -5.65
CA ASP A 53 -9.02 -17.10 -5.41
C ASP A 53 -8.67 -15.71 -4.84
N ILE A 54 -9.42 -15.29 -3.83
CA ILE A 54 -9.26 -14.02 -3.13
C ILE A 54 -8.94 -14.32 -1.67
N HIS A 55 -7.85 -13.74 -1.16
CA HIS A 55 -7.27 -14.08 0.12
C HIS A 55 -7.18 -12.85 1.00
N LEU A 56 -7.91 -12.86 2.11
CA LEU A 56 -7.79 -11.81 3.12
C LEU A 56 -6.51 -11.99 3.93
N ARG A 57 -5.73 -10.91 4.08
CA ARG A 57 -4.55 -10.87 4.96
C ARG A 57 -4.53 -9.57 5.76
N ILE A 58 -4.34 -9.69 7.06
CA ILE A 58 -4.36 -8.52 7.96
C ILE A 58 -2.99 -7.84 8.02
N VAL A 59 -3.00 -6.52 7.86
CA VAL A 59 -1.82 -5.64 7.98
C VAL A 59 -2.23 -4.26 8.47
N ASP A 60 -1.46 -3.74 9.42
CA ASP A 60 -1.49 -2.34 9.79
C ASP A 60 -0.24 -1.66 9.22
N VAL A 61 -0.42 -0.89 8.14
CA VAL A 61 0.70 -0.21 7.48
C VAL A 61 1.30 0.94 8.31
N SER A 62 0.65 1.34 9.41
CA SER A 62 1.22 2.31 10.35
C SER A 62 2.28 1.70 11.30
N SER A 63 2.39 0.37 11.36
CA SER A 63 3.28 -0.38 12.25
C SER A 63 4.36 -1.10 11.43
N MET A 64 5.63 -0.73 11.63
CA MET A 64 6.72 -1.30 10.83
C MET A 64 6.88 -2.81 11.07
N ASP A 65 6.62 -3.28 12.30
CA ASP A 65 6.59 -4.71 12.61
C ASP A 65 5.46 -5.44 11.90
N SER A 66 4.27 -4.83 11.83
CA SER A 66 3.12 -5.42 11.11
C SER A 66 3.43 -5.56 9.62
N VAL A 67 4.05 -4.54 9.03
CA VAL A 67 4.49 -4.57 7.62
C VAL A 67 5.54 -5.66 7.38
N ARG A 68 6.54 -5.81 8.27
CA ARG A 68 7.55 -6.88 8.16
C ARG A 68 6.94 -8.27 8.27
N ALA A 69 6.07 -8.49 9.26
CA ALA A 69 5.38 -9.76 9.45
C ALA A 69 4.43 -10.09 8.27
N PHE A 70 3.80 -9.07 7.71
CA PHE A 70 2.99 -9.22 6.50
C PHE A 70 3.86 -9.60 5.30
N ALA A 71 4.94 -8.85 5.01
CA ALA A 71 5.81 -9.13 3.89
C ALA A 71 6.44 -10.53 3.98
N LYS A 72 6.86 -10.95 5.18
CA LYS A 72 7.37 -12.31 5.42
C LYS A 72 6.36 -13.38 5.00
N ARG A 73 5.10 -13.25 5.45
CA ARG A 73 4.03 -14.19 5.06
C ARG A 73 3.81 -14.22 3.54
N ILE A 74 3.83 -13.07 2.88
CA ILE A 74 3.70 -13.01 1.41
C ILE A 74 4.86 -13.73 0.74
N LEU A 75 6.09 -13.56 1.20
CA LEU A 75 7.27 -14.24 0.64
C LEU A 75 7.23 -15.76 0.86
N GLU A 76 6.59 -16.23 1.93
CA GLU A 76 6.43 -17.65 2.24
C GLU A 76 5.27 -18.29 1.44
N GLU A 77 4.17 -17.57 1.27
CA GLU A 77 2.93 -18.10 0.69
C GLU A 77 2.83 -17.91 -0.83
N GLU A 78 3.47 -16.88 -1.39
CA GLU A 78 3.28 -16.47 -2.77
C GLU A 78 4.53 -16.69 -3.63
N LYS A 79 4.35 -17.46 -4.72
CA LYS A 79 5.42 -17.75 -5.69
C LYS A 79 5.73 -16.56 -6.60
N ALA A 80 4.80 -15.63 -6.75
CA ALA A 80 4.93 -14.47 -7.62
C ALA A 80 4.03 -13.31 -7.13
N LEU A 81 4.42 -12.08 -7.43
CA LEU A 81 3.66 -10.86 -7.19
C LEU A 81 3.80 -9.94 -8.40
N HIS A 82 2.77 -9.93 -9.24
CA HIS A 82 2.81 -9.19 -10.52
C HIS A 82 2.37 -7.74 -10.33
N ILE A 83 1.44 -7.46 -9.41
CA ILE A 83 1.02 -6.09 -9.11
C ILE A 83 0.93 -5.86 -7.61
N LEU A 84 1.66 -4.84 -7.14
CA LEU A 84 1.51 -4.27 -5.81
C LEU A 84 0.79 -2.92 -5.92
N VAL A 85 -0.33 -2.75 -5.21
CA VAL A 85 -1.07 -1.48 -5.13
C VAL A 85 -0.99 -0.89 -3.72
N ASN A 86 -0.14 0.13 -3.57
CA ASN A 86 -0.03 0.96 -2.39
C ASN A 86 -1.17 1.99 -2.34
N ASN A 87 -2.35 1.55 -1.88
CA ASN A 87 -3.56 2.38 -1.82
C ASN A 87 -3.86 2.96 -0.42
N ALA A 88 -3.46 2.29 0.66
CA ALA A 88 -3.81 2.71 2.02
C ALA A 88 -3.39 4.16 2.30
N ALA A 89 -4.32 4.95 2.81
CA ALA A 89 -4.09 6.33 3.19
C ALA A 89 -5.07 6.80 4.27
N VAL A 90 -4.63 7.74 5.09
CA VAL A 90 -5.40 8.48 6.10
C VAL A 90 -5.17 9.98 5.93
N SER A 91 -6.18 10.79 6.23
CA SER A 91 -6.14 12.26 6.24
C SER A 91 -6.94 12.78 7.43
N GLY A 92 -6.69 14.02 7.85
CA GLY A 92 -7.45 14.65 8.93
C GLY A 92 -7.30 14.01 10.31
N LEU A 93 -6.27 13.19 10.52
CA LEU A 93 -6.02 12.61 11.85
C LEU A 93 -5.46 13.67 12.82
N PRO A 94 -5.84 13.61 14.11
CA PRO A 94 -5.14 14.36 15.15
C PRO A 94 -3.63 14.04 15.15
N LYS A 95 -2.82 14.98 15.64
CA LYS A 95 -1.38 14.74 15.84
C LYS A 95 -1.18 13.52 16.72
N GLN A 96 -0.62 12.46 16.15
CA GLN A 96 -0.34 11.22 16.85
C GLN A 96 0.98 10.64 16.36
N MET A 97 1.73 10.06 17.29
CA MET A 97 2.94 9.29 17.00
C MET A 97 2.61 7.80 17.02
N THR A 98 3.19 7.04 16.09
CA THR A 98 3.18 5.58 16.15
C THR A 98 4.14 5.09 17.24
N LYS A 99 4.01 3.82 17.62
CA LYS A 99 4.97 3.15 18.53
C LYS A 99 6.42 3.20 18.02
N ASP A 100 6.59 3.35 16.71
CA ASP A 100 7.89 3.38 16.03
C ASP A 100 8.48 4.80 15.98
N GLY A 101 7.82 5.81 16.59
CA GLY A 101 8.32 7.17 16.69
C GLY A 101 8.07 8.06 15.46
N PHE A 102 7.19 7.63 14.56
CA PHE A 102 6.81 8.39 13.35
C PHE A 102 5.45 9.06 13.51
N GLU A 103 5.25 10.18 12.81
CA GLU A 103 3.92 10.75 12.65
C GLU A 103 2.96 9.74 12.00
N ALA A 104 1.76 9.55 12.55
CA ALA A 104 0.86 8.46 12.19
C ALA A 104 0.42 8.47 10.71
N SER A 105 0.13 9.65 10.15
CA SER A 105 -0.24 9.78 8.74
C SER A 105 0.97 9.54 7.83
N PHE A 106 2.16 10.01 8.22
CA PHE A 106 3.41 9.75 7.51
C PHE A 106 3.77 8.26 7.52
N ALA A 107 3.63 7.60 8.66
CA ALA A 107 3.82 6.16 8.79
C ALA A 107 2.87 5.40 7.87
N THR A 108 1.58 5.73 7.92
CA THR A 108 0.52 5.03 7.16
C THR A 108 0.61 5.28 5.66
N ASN A 109 0.75 6.53 5.25
CA ASN A 109 0.61 6.93 3.85
C ASN A 109 1.89 6.75 3.04
N HIS A 110 3.04 6.75 3.72
CA HIS A 110 4.35 6.77 3.08
C HIS A 110 5.28 5.66 3.57
N LEU A 111 5.66 5.65 4.86
CA LEU A 111 6.72 4.75 5.34
C LEU A 111 6.32 3.27 5.27
N GLY A 112 5.09 2.92 5.65
CA GLY A 112 4.56 1.57 5.55
C GLY A 112 4.59 1.04 4.12
N PRO A 113 3.95 1.74 3.16
CA PRO A 113 4.04 1.40 1.73
C PRO A 113 5.46 1.34 1.19
N PHE A 114 6.32 2.29 1.57
CA PHE A 114 7.73 2.31 1.19
C PHE A 114 8.46 1.05 1.69
N LEU A 115 8.32 0.72 2.98
CA LEU A 115 8.92 -0.47 3.59
C LEU A 115 8.40 -1.75 2.93
N LEU A 116 7.08 -1.88 2.76
CA LEU A 116 6.45 -3.04 2.13
C LEU A 116 6.98 -3.27 0.71
N THR A 117 7.07 -2.19 -0.07
CA THR A 117 7.57 -2.25 -1.44
C THR A 117 9.01 -2.74 -1.49
N ASN A 118 9.88 -2.23 -0.62
CA ASN A 118 11.28 -2.65 -0.57
C ASN A 118 11.43 -4.11 -0.10
N LEU A 119 10.64 -4.55 0.89
CA LEU A 119 10.67 -5.93 1.38
C LEU A 119 10.21 -6.95 0.34
N LEU A 120 9.28 -6.57 -0.54
CA LEU A 120 8.75 -7.44 -1.59
C LEU A 120 9.46 -7.27 -2.94
N LEU A 121 10.47 -6.41 -3.03
CA LEU A 121 11.03 -5.96 -4.30
C LEU A 121 11.61 -7.09 -5.14
N ASP A 122 12.35 -8.01 -4.52
CA ASP A 122 12.95 -9.14 -5.23
C ASP A 122 11.93 -10.17 -5.70
N LEU A 123 10.81 -10.34 -4.98
CA LEU A 123 9.69 -11.14 -5.46
C LEU A 123 9.05 -10.48 -6.68
N ILE A 124 8.82 -9.17 -6.63
CA ILE A 124 8.21 -8.40 -7.72
C ILE A 124 9.08 -8.44 -8.99
N LYS A 125 10.40 -8.24 -8.86
CA LYS A 125 11.35 -8.34 -9.99
C LYS A 125 11.31 -9.71 -10.66
N ARG A 126 11.36 -10.79 -9.85
CA ARG A 126 11.27 -12.17 -10.38
C ARG A 126 9.92 -12.50 -11.01
N SER A 127 8.89 -11.70 -10.74
CA SER A 127 7.54 -11.86 -11.29
C SER A 127 7.31 -11.05 -12.57
N ALA A 128 8.38 -10.56 -13.22
CA ALA A 128 8.27 -9.78 -14.43
C ALA A 128 7.45 -10.51 -15.52
N PRO A 129 6.54 -9.82 -16.25
CA PRO A 129 6.28 -8.38 -16.15
C PRO A 129 5.48 -8.02 -14.89
N ALA A 130 5.98 -7.05 -14.12
CA ALA A 130 5.38 -6.60 -12.87
C ALA A 130 5.21 -5.08 -12.80
N ARG A 131 4.35 -4.62 -11.89
CA ARG A 131 4.01 -3.21 -11.67
C ARG A 131 3.86 -2.90 -10.18
N ILE A 132 4.39 -1.75 -9.78
CA ILE A 132 4.16 -1.17 -8.45
C ILE A 132 3.37 0.12 -8.68
N VAL A 133 2.19 0.21 -8.08
CA VAL A 133 1.27 1.34 -8.24
C VAL A 133 1.10 2.01 -6.89
N THR A 134 1.49 3.28 -6.78
CA THR A 134 1.31 4.08 -5.56
C THR A 134 0.22 5.12 -5.77
N VAL A 135 -0.86 5.03 -4.98
CA VAL A 135 -1.99 5.96 -5.09
C VAL A 135 -1.64 7.26 -4.37
N SER A 136 -1.40 8.31 -5.17
CA SER A 136 -1.17 9.67 -4.68
C SER A 136 -2.48 10.48 -4.61
N SER A 137 -2.40 11.81 -4.65
CA SER A 137 -3.54 12.74 -4.73
C SER A 137 -3.06 14.04 -5.37
N VAL A 138 -3.95 14.81 -6.01
CA VAL A 138 -3.64 16.16 -6.55
C VAL A 138 -3.04 17.09 -5.50
N ASN A 139 -3.34 16.83 -4.23
CA ASN A 139 -2.82 17.53 -3.07
C ASN A 139 -1.29 17.47 -2.93
N HIS A 140 -0.61 16.51 -3.58
CA HIS A 140 0.85 16.47 -3.59
C HIS A 140 1.48 17.77 -4.11
N LYS A 141 0.78 18.52 -4.97
CA LYS A 141 1.21 19.82 -5.51
C LYS A 141 1.35 20.90 -4.42
N ARG A 142 0.68 20.71 -3.28
CA ARG A 142 0.75 21.59 -2.10
C ARG A 142 1.71 21.05 -1.03
N GLY A 143 2.34 19.90 -1.30
CA GLY A 143 3.27 19.26 -0.39
C GLY A 143 4.59 20.01 -0.32
N LYS A 144 5.26 19.94 0.83
CA LYS A 144 6.66 20.30 0.99
C LYS A 144 7.40 19.09 1.57
N VAL A 145 8.67 18.97 1.23
CA VAL A 145 9.54 17.95 1.82
C VAL A 145 10.60 18.65 2.64
N ASP A 146 10.73 18.21 3.88
CA ASP A 146 11.83 18.58 4.75
C ASP A 146 12.68 17.31 4.97
N PHE A 147 13.79 17.23 4.25
CA PHE A 147 14.74 16.13 4.39
C PHE A 147 15.62 16.26 5.63
N SER A 148 15.62 17.42 6.30
CA SER A 148 16.43 17.62 7.51
C SER A 148 15.84 16.91 8.73
N HIS A 149 14.54 16.60 8.72
CA HIS A 149 13.85 15.92 9.82
C HIS A 149 12.84 14.87 9.34
N PHE A 150 13.34 13.68 8.99
CA PHE A 150 12.55 12.59 8.38
C PHE A 150 11.69 11.77 9.38
N HIS A 151 11.11 12.43 10.38
CA HIS A 151 10.21 11.79 11.37
C HIS A 151 8.79 12.37 11.34
N GLY A 152 8.54 13.42 10.55
CA GLY A 152 7.24 14.09 10.47
C GLY A 152 6.87 14.94 11.71
N GLN A 153 7.76 15.02 12.71
CA GLN A 153 7.50 15.71 13.98
C GLN A 153 7.34 17.23 13.84
N ASN A 154 8.01 17.82 12.84
CA ASN A 154 7.99 19.25 12.50
C ASN A 154 6.87 19.63 11.51
N LEU A 155 5.98 18.70 11.15
CA LEU A 155 4.88 19.02 10.25
C LEU A 155 3.89 19.97 10.95
N VAL A 156 3.59 21.09 10.30
CA VAL A 156 2.61 22.06 10.80
C VAL A 156 1.21 21.46 10.64
N TYR A 157 0.49 21.30 11.75
CA TYR A 157 -0.85 20.70 11.81
C TYR A 157 -1.93 21.74 11.49
N GLN A 158 -1.88 22.32 10.30
CA GLN A 158 -2.97 23.13 9.76
C GLN A 158 -3.54 22.44 8.52
N MET A 159 -4.88 22.30 8.47
CA MET A 159 -5.67 21.88 7.29
C MET A 159 -4.98 20.89 6.34
N ASP A 160 -4.82 19.64 6.78
CA ASP A 160 -4.31 18.52 5.96
C ASP A 160 -2.90 18.71 5.34
N GLN A 161 -2.06 19.63 5.84
CA GLN A 161 -0.69 19.79 5.33
C GLN A 161 0.13 18.50 5.41
N VAL A 162 0.02 17.75 6.51
CA VAL A 162 0.64 16.44 6.68
C VAL A 162 0.29 15.53 5.51
N TYR A 163 -0.99 15.40 5.18
CA TYR A 163 -1.46 14.59 4.06
C TYR A 163 -0.83 15.02 2.74
N ASN A 164 -0.85 16.33 2.44
CA ASN A 164 -0.25 16.88 1.22
C ASN A 164 1.24 16.50 1.11
N HIS A 165 1.98 16.58 2.22
CA HIS A 165 3.39 16.22 2.30
C HIS A 165 3.57 14.72 2.05
N THR A 166 2.77 13.85 2.68
CA THR A 166 2.86 12.39 2.46
C THR A 166 2.61 12.01 0.99
N LYS A 167 1.67 12.69 0.33
CA LYS A 167 1.36 12.45 -1.09
C LYS A 167 2.46 12.93 -2.03
N LEU A 168 3.21 13.98 -1.66
CA LEU A 168 4.43 14.38 -2.37
C LEU A 168 5.56 13.36 -2.18
N HIS A 169 5.77 12.85 -0.97
CA HIS A 169 6.75 11.79 -0.73
C HIS A 169 6.47 10.54 -1.58
N ASN A 170 5.19 10.17 -1.74
CA ASN A 170 4.79 9.07 -2.62
C ASN A 170 5.21 9.29 -4.08
N ILE A 171 5.08 10.51 -4.62
CA ILE A 171 5.52 10.84 -5.98
C ILE A 171 7.05 10.75 -6.09
N ILE A 172 7.77 11.37 -5.17
CA ILE A 172 9.24 11.40 -5.18
C ILE A 172 9.80 9.97 -5.11
N CYS A 173 9.32 9.16 -4.16
CA CYS A 173 9.78 7.78 -4.03
C CYS A 173 9.36 6.90 -5.20
N THR A 174 8.19 7.12 -5.81
CA THR A 174 7.77 6.38 -7.00
C THR A 174 8.69 6.69 -8.20
N ASN A 175 9.03 7.97 -8.40
CA ASN A 175 9.94 8.39 -9.48
C ASN A 175 11.35 7.82 -9.27
N GLU A 176 11.87 7.90 -8.05
CA GLU A 176 13.18 7.36 -7.73
C GLU A 176 13.21 5.83 -7.83
N LEU A 177 12.15 5.14 -7.39
CA LEU A 177 12.03 3.70 -7.54
C LEU A 177 12.00 3.30 -9.02
N ALA A 178 11.24 4.01 -9.85
CA ALA A 178 11.19 3.77 -11.29
C ALA A 178 12.58 3.93 -11.93
N ARG A 179 13.33 4.97 -11.55
CA ARG A 179 14.71 5.18 -12.01
C ARG A 179 15.63 4.03 -11.59
N ARG A 180 15.52 3.55 -10.35
CA ARG A 180 16.33 2.42 -9.82
C ARG A 180 16.00 1.08 -10.45
N LEU A 181 14.76 0.89 -10.90
CA LEU A 181 14.27 -0.34 -11.52
C LEU A 181 14.36 -0.33 -13.05
N GLN A 182 14.95 0.71 -13.64
CA GLN A 182 15.14 0.74 -15.08
C GLN A 182 16.05 -0.42 -15.51
N GLY A 183 15.54 -1.28 -16.39
CA GLY A 183 16.26 -2.44 -16.92
C GLY A 183 16.18 -3.71 -16.07
N THR A 184 15.36 -3.73 -15.00
CA THR A 184 15.06 -4.95 -14.23
C THR A 184 13.83 -5.69 -14.77
#